data_AF-A0A2J6N122-F1
#
_entry.id   AF-A0A2J6N122-F1
#
_cell.length_a   1.000
_cell.length_b   1.000
_cell.length_c   1.000
_cell.angle_alpha   90.00
_cell.angle_beta   90.00
_cell.angle_gamma   90.00
#
_symmetry.space_group_name_H-M   'P 1'
#
loop_
_entity.id
_entity.type
_entity.pdbx_description
1 polymer ?
#
loop_
_entity_poly.entity_id
_entity_poly.type
_entity_poly.pdbx_seq_one_letter_code
_entity_poly.pdbx_strand_id
1 'polypeptide(L)'
;FVDFGLGEKTKELEARGVDLHLMKRALQSTHFRFTEECFNAIIRGYTKIVGSETAKNILEKIREIERRGRYVAERKGNTHEF
;
A
#
# COMPACT_ATOMS: atom_id res chain seq x y z
N PHE A 1 11.81 -3.26 -18.31
CA PHE A 1 10.58 -4.01 -18.59
C PHE A 1 9.72 -3.87 -17.35
N VAL A 2 8.53 -3.27 -17.45
CA VAL A 2 7.59 -3.15 -16.32
C VAL A 2 6.65 -4.34 -16.42
N ASP A 3 6.64 -5.17 -15.39
CA ASP A 3 5.82 -6.38 -15.35
C ASP A 3 4.39 -6.01 -14.96
N PHE A 4 3.45 -6.13 -15.89
CA PHE A 4 2.02 -5.97 -15.67
C PHE A 4 1.28 -7.31 -15.75
N GLY A 5 1.99 -8.45 -15.65
CA GLY A 5 1.43 -9.80 -15.82
C GLY A 5 0.32 -10.20 -14.84
N LEU A 6 0.13 -9.44 -13.76
CA LEU A 6 -0.93 -9.61 -12.75
C LEU A 6 -1.90 -8.41 -12.68
N GLY A 7 -1.79 -7.45 -13.59
CA GLY A 7 -2.55 -6.20 -13.54
C GLY A 7 -3.97 -6.35 -14.08
N GLU A 8 -4.96 -6.52 -13.21
CA GLU A 8 -6.36 -6.33 -13.58
C GLU A 8 -6.77 -4.85 -13.46
N LYS A 9 -7.52 -4.33 -14.45
CA LYS A 9 -8.24 -3.06 -14.31
C LYS A 9 -9.44 -3.23 -13.38
N THR A 10 -9.19 -3.41 -12.09
CA THR A 10 -10.27 -3.51 -11.11
C THR A 10 -10.63 -2.14 -10.53
N LYS A 11 -11.93 -1.92 -10.28
CA LYS A 11 -12.43 -0.79 -9.48
C LYS A 11 -12.33 -1.08 -7.98
N GLU A 12 -11.92 -2.29 -7.60
CA GLU A 12 -11.82 -2.67 -6.21
C GLU A 12 -10.77 -1.86 -5.46
N LEU A 13 -11.24 -1.23 -4.38
CA LEU A 13 -10.44 -0.42 -3.48
C LEU A 13 -9.37 -1.26 -2.77
N GLU A 14 -9.63 -2.55 -2.57
CA GLU A 14 -8.72 -3.48 -1.87
C GLU A 14 -7.47 -3.77 -2.69
N ALA A 15 -7.60 -4.17 -3.96
CA ALA A 15 -6.44 -4.41 -4.83
C ALA A 15 -5.56 -3.15 -4.98
N ARG A 16 -6.19 -1.99 -5.19
CA ARG A 16 -5.50 -0.69 -5.28
C ARG A 16 -4.79 -0.31 -3.98
N GLY A 17 -5.42 -0.61 -2.84
CA GLY A 17 -4.84 -0.39 -1.52
C GLY A 17 -3.62 -1.30 -1.27
N VAL A 18 -3.68 -2.56 -1.69
CA VAL A 18 -2.56 -3.50 -1.56
C VAL A 18 -1.36 -3.05 -2.40
N ASP A 19 -1.58 -2.66 -3.66
CA ASP A 19 -0.51 -2.19 -4.56
C ASP A 19 0.19 -0.94 -4.02
N LEU A 20 -0.57 0.07 -3.61
CA LEU A 20 -0.02 1.30 -3.04
C LEU A 20 0.70 1.05 -1.72
N HIS A 21 0.21 0.11 -0.90
CA HIS A 21 0.88 -0.31 0.32
C HIS A 21 2.23 -1.01 0.03
N LEU A 22 2.27 -1.90 -0.96
CA LEU A 22 3.50 -2.56 -1.41
C LEU A 22 4.53 -1.54 -1.90
N MET A 23 4.10 -0.57 -2.71
CA MET A 23 4.93 0.51 -3.21
C MET A 23 5.47 1.37 -2.06
N LYS A 24 4.64 1.72 -1.06
CA LYS A 24 5.09 2.42 0.15
C LYS A 24 6.19 1.66 0.88
N ARG A 25 6.02 0.34 1.06
CA ARG A 25 7.02 -0.52 1.72
C ARG A 25 8.33 -0.60 0.93
N ALA A 26 8.28 -0.67 -0.39
CA ALA A 26 9.48 -0.65 -1.24
C ALA A 26 10.23 0.70 -1.17
N LEU A 27 9.50 1.81 -1.07
CA LEU A 27 10.10 3.13 -0.84
C LEU A 27 10.78 3.19 0.55
N GLN A 28 10.11 2.67 1.58
CA GLN A 28 10.64 2.61 2.96
C GLN A 28 11.92 1.77 3.06
N SER A 29 12.00 0.64 2.35
CA SER A 29 13.19 -0.23 2.39
C SER A 29 14.41 0.38 1.73
N THR A 30 14.21 1.33 0.81
CA THR A 30 15.31 1.90 0.03
C THR A 30 15.81 3.18 0.69
N HIS A 31 14.93 4.15 0.98
CA HIS A 31 15.28 5.42 1.65
C HIS A 31 14.12 5.96 2.51
N PHE A 32 14.13 5.65 3.80
CA PHE A 32 13.10 6.05 4.76
C PHE A 32 12.86 7.57 4.81
N ARG A 33 13.92 8.39 4.62
CA ARG A 33 13.87 9.85 4.78
C ARG A 33 13.02 10.58 3.72
N PHE A 34 12.90 10.02 2.50
CA PHE A 34 12.12 10.61 1.41
C PHE A 34 10.81 9.87 1.13
N THR A 35 10.56 8.76 1.84
CA THR A 35 9.39 7.91 1.59
C THR A 35 8.09 8.71 1.73
N GLU A 36 7.95 9.51 2.78
CA GLU A 36 6.73 10.30 3.02
C GLU A 36 6.49 11.34 1.92
N GLU A 37 7.53 12.04 1.45
CA GLU A 37 7.41 13.03 0.38
C GLU A 37 7.04 12.39 -0.96
N CYS A 38 7.73 11.30 -1.33
CA CYS A 38 7.45 10.53 -2.53
C CYS A 38 6.05 9.94 -2.49
N PHE A 39 5.67 9.33 -1.37
CA PHE A 39 4.34 8.74 -1.19
C PHE A 39 3.25 9.82 -1.29
N ASN A 40 3.44 10.97 -0.65
CA ASN A 40 2.51 12.09 -0.76
C ASN A 40 2.41 12.63 -2.19
N ALA A 41 3.50 12.69 -2.95
CA ALA A 41 3.47 13.08 -4.36
C ALA A 41 2.65 12.10 -5.21
N ILE A 42 2.82 10.79 -4.96
CA ILE A 42 2.09 9.74 -5.67
C ILE A 42 0.60 9.79 -5.31
N ILE A 43 0.25 9.94 -4.04
CA ILE A 43 -1.15 10.10 -3.60
C ILE A 43 -1.78 11.34 -4.22
N ARG A 44 -1.08 12.48 -4.27
CA ARG A 44 -1.59 13.68 -4.95
C ARG A 44 -1.85 13.44 -6.44
N GLY A 45 -0.94 12.75 -7.13
CA GLY A 45 -1.14 12.37 -8.54
C GLY A 45 -2.33 11.42 -8.71
N TYR A 46 -2.40 10.40 -7.86
CA TYR A 46 -3.46 9.40 -7.87
C TYR A 46 -4.84 10.03 -7.63
N THR A 47 -4.96 10.92 -6.63
CA THR A 47 -6.18 11.67 -6.33
C THR A 47 -6.68 12.49 -7.52
N LYS A 48 -5.78 13.09 -8.31
CA LYS A 48 -6.19 13.84 -9.51
C LYS A 48 -6.80 12.95 -10.58
N ILE A 49 -6.45 11.66 -10.62
CA ILE A 49 -6.95 10.70 -11.62
C ILE A 49 -8.25 10.03 -11.16
N VAL A 50 -8.33 9.62 -9.89
CA VAL A 50 -9.47 8.83 -9.38
C VAL A 50 -10.52 9.67 -8.64
N GLY A 51 -10.21 10.93 -8.30
CA GLY A 51 -11.05 11.81 -7.51
C GLY A 51 -10.81 11.69 -5.99
N SER A 52 -11.13 12.77 -5.27
CA SER A 52 -10.87 12.91 -3.83
C SER A 52 -11.57 11.86 -2.96
N GLU A 53 -12.82 11.53 -3.29
CA GLU A 53 -13.63 10.54 -2.56
C GLU A 53 -12.99 9.14 -2.63
N THR A 54 -12.68 8.69 -3.85
CA THR A 54 -12.06 7.38 -4.09
C THR A 54 -10.66 7.30 -3.50
N ALA A 55 -9.86 8.37 -3.62
CA ALA A 55 -8.54 8.41 -3.02
C ALA A 55 -8.58 8.31 -1.49
N LYS A 56 -9.55 8.99 -0.86
CA LYS A 56 -9.77 8.89 0.59
C LYS A 56 -10.10 7.46 1.01
N ASN A 57 -11.02 6.80 0.32
CA ASN A 57 -11.39 5.41 0.61
C ASN A 57 -10.21 4.45 0.45
N ILE A 58 -9.35 4.68 -0.55
CA ILE A 58 -8.12 3.89 -0.76
C ILE A 58 -7.11 4.13 0.36
N LEU A 59 -6.92 5.39 0.80
CA LEU A 59 -6.04 5.70 1.93
C LEU A 59 -6.51 5.04 3.23
N GLU A 60 -7.82 5.02 3.49
CA GLU A 60 -8.40 4.29 4.62
C GLU A 60 -8.16 2.79 4.50
N LYS A 61 -8.32 2.23 3.30
CA LYS A 61 -8.05 0.81 3.04
C LYS A 61 -6.58 0.46 3.24
N ILE A 62 -5.65 1.33 2.82
CA ILE A 62 -4.20 1.16 3.07
C ILE A 62 -3.93 1.09 4.58
N ARG A 63 -4.54 1.98 5.38
CA ARG A 63 -4.40 1.95 6.85
C ARG A 63 -4.96 0.66 7.47
N GLU A 64 -6.07 0.14 6.95
CA GLU A 64 -6.64 -1.13 7.36
C GLU A 64 -5.69 -2.30 7.04
N ILE A 65 -5.12 -2.32 5.83
CA ILE A 65 -4.15 -3.33 5.37
C ILE A 65 -2.88 -3.26 6.23
N GLU A 66 -2.35 -2.08 6.52
CA GLU A 66 -1.20 -1.87 7.42
C GLU A 66 -1.45 -2.43 8.83
N ARG A 67 -2.67 -2.28 9.35
CA ARG A 67 -3.06 -2.88 10.64
C ARG A 67 -3.12 -4.40 10.54
N ARG A 68 -3.75 -4.95 9.51
CA ARG A 68 -3.85 -6.41 9.30
C ARG A 68 -2.48 -7.06 9.09
N GLY A 69 -1.58 -6.42 8.35
CA GLY A 69 -0.21 -6.90 8.16
C GLY A 69 0.58 -7.00 9.46
N ARG A 70 0.36 -6.08 10.42
CA ARG A 70 0.94 -6.16 11.76
C ARG A 70 0.44 -7.37 12.54
N TYR A 71 -0.87 -7.66 12.51
CA TYR A 71 -1.43 -8.87 13.13
C TYR A 71 -0.85 -10.17 12.55
N VAL A 72 -0.57 -10.23 11.24
CA VAL A 72 0.05 -11.42 10.61
C VAL A 72 1.51 -11.57 11.01
N ALA A 73 2.26 -10.47 11.13
CA ALA A 73 3.64 -10.50 11.62
C ALA A 73 3.73 -10.96 13.09
N GLU A 74 2.80 -10.49 13.93
CA GLU A 74 2.74 -10.85 15.36
C GLU A 74 2.43 -12.34 15.57
N ARG A 75 1.61 -12.95 14.70
CA ARG A 75 1.33 -14.41 14.75
C ARG A 75 2.49 -15.28 14.29
N LYS A 76 3.38 -14.79 13.42
CA LYS A 76 4.54 -15.56 12.95
C LYS A 76 5.75 -15.53 13.91
N GLY A 77 5.76 -14.62 14.88
CA GLY A 77 6.80 -14.55 15.92
C GLY A 77 6.64 -15.57 17.05
N ASN A 78 5.50 -16.27 17.14
CA ASN A 78 5.15 -17.11 18.29
C ASN A 78 5.12 -18.63 17.97
N THR A 79 5.86 -19.07 16.94
CA THR A 79 5.87 -20.49 16.50
C THR A 79 7.28 -21.06 16.36
N HIS A 80 8.26 -20.51 17.09
CA HIS A 80 9.62 -21.06 17.18
C HIS A 80 10.04 -21.20 18.66
N GLU A 81 9.23 -21.89 19.46
CA GLU A 81 9.66 -22.46 20.75
C GLU A 81 8.90 -23.76 20.98
N PHE A 82 9.28 -24.83 20.28
CA PHE A 82 9.12 -26.23 20.70
C PHE A 82 10.19 -27.09 20.03
#